data_AF-A0A3D9ZMX2-F1
#
_entry.id   AF-A0A3D9ZMX2-F1
#
_cell.length_a   1.000
_cell.length_b   1.000
_cell.length_c   1.000
_cell.angle_alpha   90.00
_cell.angle_beta   90.00
_cell.angle_gamma   90.00
#
_symmetry.space_group_name_H-M   'P 1'
#
loop_
_entity.id
_entity.type
_entity.pdbx_description
1 polymer ?
#
loop_
_entity_poly.entity_id
_entity_poly.type
_entity_poly.pdbx_seq_one_letter_code
_entity_poly.pdbx_strand_id
1 'polypeptide(L)'
;MTDINASEQTVTGAAKAGELFDYSIQRAAPYGGFGQSLWFGPVGGDDELRVDIDMEVGRASVTWLPDGRYAVELPADQPLTVQWTVDDAPVEIPAELVRVSTATARRLVTDYVASGRRPLIDWVANPS
;
A
#
# COMPACT_ATOMS: atom_id res chain seq x y z
N MET A 1 -2.46 10.65 9.05
CA MET A 1 -3.69 10.50 8.27
C MET A 1 -3.57 9.24 7.45
N THR A 2 -4.60 8.42 7.41
CA THR A 2 -4.67 7.27 6.51
C THR A 2 -5.94 7.43 5.70
N ASP A 3 -5.85 7.37 4.37
CA ASP A 3 -7.03 7.30 3.50
C ASP A 3 -7.20 5.84 3.07
N ILE A 4 -8.35 5.28 3.45
CA ILE A 4 -8.79 3.94 3.08
C ILE A 4 -10.15 4.12 2.42
N ASN A 5 -10.21 3.84 1.11
CA ASN A 5 -11.47 3.82 0.36
C ASN A 5 -12.30 5.10 0.56
N ALA A 6 -11.68 6.29 0.45
CA ALA A 6 -12.30 7.59 0.64
C ALA A 6 -12.80 7.89 2.07
N SER A 7 -12.28 7.17 3.08
CA SER A 7 -12.47 7.49 4.49
C SER A 7 -11.13 7.89 5.12
N GLU A 8 -10.99 9.18 5.39
CA GLU A 8 -9.84 9.70 6.12
C GLU A 8 -9.94 9.33 7.60
N GLN A 9 -8.93 8.63 8.11
CA GLN A 9 -8.81 8.30 9.53
C GLN A 9 -7.49 8.82 10.10
N THR A 10 -7.57 9.48 11.24
CA THR A 10 -6.35 9.80 12.00
C THR A 10 -5.92 8.57 12.77
N VAL A 11 -4.79 8.01 12.36
CA VAL A 11 -4.13 6.90 13.06
C VAL A 11 -2.96 7.46 13.86
N THR A 12 -2.91 7.13 15.15
CA THR A 12 -1.77 7.48 16.01
C THR A 12 -1.14 6.21 16.55
N GLY A 13 0.14 6.00 16.21
CA GLY A 13 0.94 4.89 16.71
C GLY A 13 0.96 3.65 15.80
N ALA A 14 2.11 2.97 15.79
CA ALA A 14 2.41 1.83 14.91
C ALA A 14 1.45 0.65 15.08
N ALA A 15 1.05 0.34 16.32
CA ALA A 15 0.11 -0.74 16.60
C ALA A 15 -1.24 -0.49 15.91
N LYS A 16 -1.75 0.74 16.01
CA LYS A 16 -3.04 1.10 15.40
C LYS A 16 -2.97 1.11 13.88
N ALA A 17 -1.83 1.50 13.31
CA ALA A 17 -1.59 1.41 11.88
C ALA A 17 -1.62 -0.03 11.37
N GLY A 18 -0.98 -0.95 12.11
CA GLY A 18 -1.01 -2.38 11.80
C GLY A 18 -2.42 -2.96 11.87
N GLU A 19 -3.17 -2.65 12.93
CA GLU A 19 -4.58 -3.07 13.04
C GLU A 19 -5.45 -2.56 11.89
N LEU A 20 -5.26 -1.29 11.52
CA LEU A 20 -6.05 -0.68 10.45
C LEU A 20 -5.66 -1.29 9.09
N PHE A 21 -4.38 -1.53 8.86
CA PHE A 21 -3.91 -2.27 7.68
C PHE A 21 -4.58 -3.64 7.61
N ASP A 22 -4.51 -4.44 8.68
CA ASP A 22 -5.10 -5.77 8.76
C ASP A 22 -6.62 -5.75 8.56
N TYR A 23 -7.29 -4.73 9.10
CA TYR A 23 -8.73 -4.53 8.92
C TYR A 23 -9.09 -4.21 7.46
N SER A 24 -8.36 -3.29 6.82
CA SER A 24 -8.64 -2.86 5.44
C SER A 24 -8.42 -3.99 4.44
N ILE A 25 -7.33 -4.74 4.58
CA ILE A 25 -7.02 -5.86 3.68
C ILE A 25 -8.05 -6.99 3.74
N GLN A 26 -8.66 -7.22 4.90
CA GLN A 26 -9.73 -8.21 5.05
C GLN A 26 -11.08 -7.74 4.49
N ARG A 27 -11.33 -6.42 4.50
CA ARG A 27 -12.63 -5.85 4.11
C ARG A 27 -12.79 -5.63 2.60
N ALA A 28 -11.73 -5.79 1.79
CA ALA A 28 -11.82 -5.76 0.33
C ALA A 28 -12.26 -7.11 -0.28
N ALA A 29 -11.90 -8.22 0.36
CA ALA A 29 -12.31 -9.57 -0.06
C ALA A 29 -13.84 -9.76 -0.34
N PRO A 30 -14.79 -9.07 0.32
CA PRO A 30 -16.22 -9.21 0.06
C PRO A 30 -16.73 -8.67 -1.28
N TYR A 31 -15.97 -7.85 -2.03
CA TYR A 31 -16.50 -7.03 -3.13
C TYR A 31 -16.07 -7.42 -4.56
N GLY A 32 -15.42 -8.57 -4.77
CA GLY A 32 -15.27 -9.12 -6.13
C GLY A 32 -13.86 -9.55 -6.56
N GLY A 33 -12.97 -9.90 -5.62
CA GLY A 33 -11.67 -10.52 -5.95
C GLY A 33 -10.63 -9.55 -6.52
N PHE A 34 -10.79 -8.24 -6.29
CA PHE A 34 -9.77 -7.25 -6.61
C PHE A 34 -8.97 -6.86 -5.37
N GLY A 35 -7.70 -6.51 -5.58
CA GLY A 35 -6.90 -5.84 -4.57
C GLY A 35 -7.39 -4.41 -4.30
N GLN A 36 -6.72 -3.72 -3.38
CA GLN A 36 -7.06 -2.36 -2.98
C GLN A 36 -5.84 -1.47 -2.85
N SER A 37 -6.09 -0.17 -2.81
CA SER A 37 -5.06 0.83 -2.54
C SER A 37 -5.28 1.49 -1.18
N LEU A 38 -4.19 1.68 -0.44
CA LEU A 38 -4.16 2.29 0.88
C LEU A 38 -3.14 3.44 0.88
N TRP A 39 -3.48 4.57 1.48
CA TRP A 39 -2.58 5.73 1.58
C TRP A 39 -2.28 6.06 3.04
N PHE A 40 -1.01 6.28 3.36
CA PHE A 40 -0.55 6.67 4.69
C PHE A 40 0.31 7.93 4.56
N GLY A 41 -0.05 9.00 5.26
CA GLY A 41 0.63 10.29 5.18
C GLY A 41 0.49 11.12 6.46
N PRO A 42 1.31 12.15 6.70
CA PRO A 42 0.99 13.17 7.69
C PRO A 42 -0.30 13.91 7.28
N VAL A 43 -1.05 14.44 8.25
CA VAL A 43 -2.19 15.32 7.94
C VAL A 43 -1.64 16.59 7.28
N GLY A 44 -2.01 16.85 6.03
CA GLY A 44 -1.61 18.05 5.29
C GLY A 44 -0.14 18.12 4.90
N GLY A 45 0.55 16.98 4.77
CA GLY A 45 1.92 16.94 4.23
C GLY A 45 2.05 15.94 3.09
N ASP A 46 3.15 16.08 2.34
CA ASP A 46 3.31 15.43 1.03
C ASP A 46 4.03 14.07 1.09
N ASP A 47 4.53 13.70 2.28
CA ASP A 47 5.34 12.51 2.52
C ASP A 47 4.48 11.22 2.58
N GLU A 48 3.79 10.90 1.50
CA GLU A 48 2.82 9.80 1.46
C GLU A 48 3.43 8.46 1.01
N LEU A 49 2.98 7.40 1.70
CA LEU A 49 3.22 6.00 1.36
C LEU A 49 1.93 5.39 0.82
N ARG A 50 1.96 4.93 -0.43
CA ARG A 50 0.85 4.21 -1.07
C ARG A 50 1.14 2.70 -1.07
N VAL A 51 0.13 1.89 -0.77
CA VAL A 51 0.18 0.43 -0.84
C VAL A 51 -0.93 -0.07 -1.73
N ASP A 52 -0.59 -0.74 -2.82
CA ASP A 52 -1.51 -1.50 -3.66
C ASP A 52 -1.35 -2.97 -3.31
N ILE A 53 -2.41 -3.66 -2.87
CA ILE A 53 -2.30 -4.98 -2.25
C ILE A 53 -3.45 -5.90 -2.65
N ASP A 54 -3.10 -7.16 -2.91
CA ASP A 54 -4.05 -8.24 -3.12
C ASP A 54 -3.70 -9.41 -2.20
N MET A 55 -4.65 -9.76 -1.33
CA MET A 55 -4.48 -10.81 -0.32
C MET A 55 -4.57 -12.22 -0.90
N GLU A 56 -5.27 -12.41 -2.01
CA GLU A 56 -5.34 -13.72 -2.68
C GLU A 56 -4.02 -14.02 -3.41
N VAL A 57 -3.42 -12.98 -3.99
CA VAL A 57 -2.09 -13.06 -4.62
C VAL A 57 -0.96 -13.11 -3.57
N GLY A 58 -1.19 -12.55 -2.38
CA GLY A 58 -0.17 -12.49 -1.32
C GLY A 58 0.96 -11.51 -1.63
N ARG A 59 0.71 -10.54 -2.53
CA ARG A 59 1.70 -9.57 -3.00
C ARG A 59 1.16 -8.13 -2.91
N ALA A 60 2.08 -7.19 -2.91
CA ALA A 60 1.81 -5.77 -2.89
C ALA A 60 2.83 -4.98 -3.73
N SER A 61 2.41 -3.83 -4.22
CA SER A 61 3.28 -2.71 -4.59
C SER A 61 3.25 -1.69 -3.46
N VAL A 62 4.41 -1.13 -3.11
CA VAL A 62 4.53 -0.07 -2.10
C VAL A 62 5.30 1.07 -2.72
N THR A 63 4.67 2.25 -2.83
CA THR A 63 5.22 3.42 -3.51
C THR A 63 5.43 4.55 -2.52
N TRP A 64 6.62 5.14 -2.53
CA TRP A 64 6.90 6.41 -1.88
C TRP A 64 6.52 7.54 -2.82
N LEU A 65 5.39 8.20 -2.57
CA LEU A 65 4.84 9.18 -3.51
C LEU A 65 5.74 10.42 -3.74
N PRO A 66 6.50 10.93 -2.76
CA PRO A 66 7.36 12.10 -2.98
C PRO A 66 8.39 11.96 -4.11
N ASP A 67 8.86 10.74 -4.38
CA ASP A 67 9.82 10.49 -5.48
C ASP A 67 9.38 9.41 -6.47
N GLY A 68 8.16 8.89 -6.31
CA GLY A 68 7.57 7.88 -7.18
C GLY A 68 8.29 6.53 -7.21
N ARG A 69 9.23 6.28 -6.28
CA ARG A 69 9.94 4.99 -6.23
C ARG A 69 9.13 3.94 -5.49
N TYR A 70 9.34 2.69 -5.86
CA TYR A 70 8.65 1.54 -5.27
C TYR A 70 9.64 0.64 -4.53
N ALA A 71 9.13 0.00 -3.49
CA ALA A 71 9.88 -0.91 -2.65
C ALA A 71 10.09 -2.25 -3.34
N VAL A 72 11.24 -2.87 -3.09
CA VAL A 72 11.60 -4.18 -3.64
C VAL A 72 12.04 -5.11 -2.53
N GLU A 73 11.41 -6.29 -2.51
CA GLU A 73 11.76 -7.42 -1.65
C GLU A 73 11.89 -8.71 -2.48
N LEU A 74 10.97 -8.91 -3.42
CA LEU A 74 10.79 -10.13 -4.18
C LEU A 74 11.07 -9.90 -5.68
N PRO A 75 11.31 -10.95 -6.48
CA PRO A 75 11.24 -10.84 -7.93
C PRO A 75 9.82 -10.49 -8.39
N ALA A 76 9.72 -9.85 -9.56
CA ALA A 76 8.45 -9.66 -10.26
C ALA A 76 7.81 -11.03 -10.57
N ASP A 77 6.48 -11.07 -10.60
CA ASP A 77 5.73 -12.32 -10.72
C ASP A 77 4.48 -12.12 -11.60
N GLN A 78 3.42 -11.55 -11.01
CA GLN A 78 2.17 -11.25 -11.69
C GLN A 78 1.66 -9.84 -11.33
N PRO A 79 0.89 -9.20 -12.23
CA PRO A 79 0.28 -7.91 -11.94
C PRO A 79 -0.78 -8.03 -10.85
N LEU A 80 -1.17 -6.89 -10.27
CA LEU A 80 -2.35 -6.77 -9.41
C LEU A 80 -3.44 -6.01 -10.15
N THR A 81 -4.70 -6.41 -9.96
CA THR A 81 -5.84 -5.58 -10.33
C THR A 81 -6.42 -5.00 -9.05
N VAL A 82 -6.33 -3.68 -8.90
CA VAL A 82 -6.77 -2.98 -7.69
C VAL A 82 -7.91 -2.03 -7.97
N GLN A 83 -8.84 -1.91 -7.04
CA GLN A 83 -9.90 -0.91 -7.10
C GLN A 83 -9.50 0.29 -6.25
N TRP A 84 -9.39 1.48 -6.87
CA TRP A 84 -9.06 2.73 -6.16
C TRP A 84 -10.28 3.36 -5.51
N THR A 85 -11.41 3.36 -6.21
CA THR A 85 -12.72 3.80 -5.71
C THR A 85 -13.79 2.80 -6.16
N VAL A 86 -14.88 2.68 -5.41
CA VAL A 86 -15.98 1.75 -5.75
C VAL A 86 -16.70 2.11 -7.04
N ASP A 87 -16.59 3.37 -7.48
CA ASP A 87 -17.27 3.90 -8.65
C ASP A 87 -16.40 3.87 -9.92
N ASP A 88 -15.09 3.68 -9.78
CA ASP A 88 -14.14 3.62 -10.89
C ASP A 88 -13.86 2.19 -11.37
N ALA A 89 -13.41 2.10 -12.62
CA ALA A 89 -12.89 0.85 -13.17
C ALA A 89 -11.63 0.41 -12.40
N PRO A 90 -11.45 -0.91 -12.15
CA PRO A 90 -10.22 -1.41 -11.57
C PRO A 90 -8.99 -1.05 -12.41
N VAL A 91 -7.88 -0.75 -11.74
CA VAL A 91 -6.60 -0.39 -12.35
C VAL A 91 -5.64 -1.56 -12.23
N GLU A 92 -4.94 -1.86 -13.31
CA GLU A 92 -3.86 -2.84 -13.30
C GLU A 92 -2.55 -2.20 -12.83
N ILE A 93 -1.90 -2.84 -11.86
CA ILE A 93 -0.56 -2.52 -11.40
C ILE A 93 0.41 -3.54 -12.02
N PRO A 94 1.38 -3.10 -12.85
CA PRO A 94 2.31 -4.00 -13.53
C PRO A 94 3.11 -4.87 -12.56
N ALA A 95 3.42 -6.10 -12.99
CA ALA A 95 4.14 -7.09 -12.18
C ALA A 95 5.52 -6.59 -11.70
N GLU A 96 6.16 -5.69 -12.46
CA GLU A 96 7.45 -5.09 -12.15
C GLU A 96 7.41 -4.22 -10.89
N LEU A 97 6.23 -3.72 -10.52
CA LEU A 97 6.02 -2.91 -9.30
C LEU A 97 5.57 -3.76 -8.11
N VAL A 98 5.02 -4.95 -8.37
CA VAL A 98 4.40 -5.86 -7.39
C VAL A 98 5.48 -6.76 -6.76
N ARG A 99 6.40 -6.12 -6.03
CA ARG A 99 7.64 -6.75 -5.57
C ARG A 99 7.75 -6.85 -4.06
N VAL A 100 6.64 -6.73 -3.34
CA VAL A 100 6.60 -6.81 -1.87
C VAL A 100 5.60 -7.86 -1.43
N SER A 101 5.89 -8.59 -0.36
CA SER A 101 4.91 -9.48 0.29
C SER A 101 3.89 -8.67 1.12
N THR A 102 2.69 -9.22 1.34
CA THR A 102 1.69 -8.58 2.25
C THR A 102 2.26 -8.33 3.64
N ALA A 103 3.07 -9.25 4.17
CA ALA A 103 3.73 -9.12 5.47
C ALA A 103 4.74 -7.96 5.51
N THR A 104 5.57 -7.82 4.47
CA THR A 104 6.51 -6.70 4.40
C THR A 104 5.80 -5.38 4.14
N ALA A 105 4.75 -5.33 3.33
CA ALA A 105 3.93 -4.13 3.17
C ALA A 105 3.37 -3.65 4.53
N ARG A 106 2.83 -4.58 5.34
CA ARG A 106 2.40 -4.28 6.71
C ARG A 106 3.52 -3.71 7.56
N ARG A 107 4.72 -4.31 7.52
CA ARG A 107 5.90 -3.83 8.26
C ARG A 107 6.27 -2.40 7.85
N LEU A 108 6.34 -2.12 6.55
CA LEU A 108 6.71 -0.81 6.02
C LEU A 108 5.71 0.27 6.46
N VAL A 109 4.41 -0.04 6.46
CA VAL A 109 3.37 0.86 6.99
C VAL A 109 3.60 1.13 8.48
N THR A 110 3.84 0.09 9.29
CA THR A 110 4.05 0.28 10.73
C THR A 110 5.33 1.06 11.02
N ASP A 111 6.41 0.82 10.28
CA ASP A 111 7.68 1.53 10.43
C ASP A 111 7.55 3.00 10.03
N TYR A 112 6.83 3.27 8.93
CA TYR A 112 6.53 4.61 8.46
C TYR A 112 5.74 5.40 9.51
N VAL A 113 4.63 4.84 10.02
CA VAL A 113 3.81 5.51 11.04
C VAL A 113 4.56 5.67 12.37
N ALA A 114 5.43 4.72 12.73
CA ALA A 114 6.23 4.81 13.96
C ALA A 114 7.27 5.93 13.90
N SER A 115 7.92 6.10 12.75
CA SER A 115 9.08 6.96 12.60
C SER A 115 8.79 8.31 11.95
N GLY A 116 7.70 8.42 11.20
CA GLY A 116 7.42 9.53 10.30
C GLY A 116 8.43 9.66 9.17
N ARG A 117 9.19 8.60 8.86
CA ARG A 117 10.26 8.59 7.86
C ARG A 117 10.02 7.50 6.84
N ARG A 118 10.54 7.71 5.63
CA ARG A 118 10.56 6.68 4.58
C ARG A 118 11.13 5.36 5.13
N PRO A 119 10.41 4.24 5.01
CA PRO A 119 10.86 2.94 5.49
C PRO A 119 12.19 2.47 4.88
N LEU A 120 12.95 1.71 5.67
CA LEU A 120 14.21 1.11 5.24
C LEU A 120 13.96 -0.19 4.46
N ILE A 121 14.08 -0.09 3.14
CA ILE A 121 14.03 -1.17 2.16
C ILE A 121 14.71 -0.69 0.87
N ASP A 122 14.97 -1.59 -0.08
CA ASP A 122 15.45 -1.18 -1.40
C ASP A 122 14.33 -0.47 -2.16
N TRP A 123 14.66 0.69 -2.74
CA TRP A 123 13.75 1.53 -3.51
C TRP A 123 14.30 1.79 -4.90
N VAL A 124 13.48 1.58 -5.92
CA VAL A 124 13.87 1.71 -7.35
C VAL A 124 12.92 2.63 -8.10
N ALA A 125 13.41 3.26 -9.17
CA ALA A 125 12.63 4.16 -10.04
C ALA A 125 11.77 3.36 -11.03
N ASN A 126 10.61 3.91 -11.46
CA ASN A 126 9.63 3.20 -12.31
C ASN A 126 10.35 2.68 -13.57
N PRO A 127 10.26 1.38 -13.91
CA PRO A 127 10.82 0.91 -15.16
C PRO A 127 10.06 1.62 -16.29
N SER A 128 10.80 2.34 -17.13
CA SER A 128 10.26 3.08 -18.28
C SER A 128 9.58 2.17 -19.30
#